data_AF-A0A0N4Y1E9-F1
#
_entry.id   AF-A0A0N4Y1E9-F1
#
_cell.length_a   1.000
_cell.length_b   1.000
_cell.length_c   1.000
_cell.angle_alpha   90.00
_cell.angle_beta   90.00
_cell.angle_gamma   90.00
#
_symmetry.space_group_name_H-M   'P 1'
#
loop_
_entity.id
_entity.type
_entity.pdbx_description
1 polymer ?
#
loop_
_entity_poly.entity_id
_entity_poly.type
_entity_poly.pdbx_seq_one_letter_code
_entity_poly.pdbx_strand_id
1 'polypeptide(L)'
;MSARIATFKRLLTHYCQKLNGVVSAYNAQQETDRTDKDVTADGKEDQQNLQELLGILESYTSKIEQLWKDYADALDKAENGQSEAEKQDFDRYSGNAEATLSSAFDLTAVLQGRLRSLTSGKGAHYDDHQPRASRSAQPDIFSETKRIELPAIPIPTFTGNR
;
A
#
# COMPACT_ATOMS: atom_id res chain seq x y z
N MET A 1 12.78 34.08 18.66
CA MET A 1 11.74 33.05 18.41
C MET A 1 11.10 33.15 17.02
N SER A 2 10.77 34.34 16.50
CA SER A 2 10.18 34.53 15.16
C SER A 2 10.92 33.84 13.98
N ALA A 3 12.27 33.91 13.93
CA ALA A 3 13.05 33.25 12.87
C ALA A 3 12.93 31.71 12.88
N ARG A 4 12.74 31.11 14.06
CA ARG A 4 12.57 29.65 14.21
C ARG A 4 11.20 29.20 13.68
N ILE A 5 10.15 29.94 14.03
CA ILE A 5 8.79 29.72 13.52
C ILE A 5 8.75 29.86 11.99
N ALA A 6 9.36 30.92 11.44
CA ALA A 6 9.44 31.11 10.00
C ALA A 6 10.17 29.94 9.29
N THR A 7 11.19 29.38 9.94
CA THR A 7 11.92 28.21 9.42
C THR A 7 11.03 26.97 9.38
N PHE A 8 10.26 26.69 10.43
CA PHE A 8 9.33 25.56 10.44
C PHE A 8 8.25 25.69 9.37
N LYS A 9 7.64 26.87 9.22
CA LYS A 9 6.68 27.16 8.15
C LYS A 9 7.25 26.83 6.78
N ARG A 10 8.45 27.33 6.48
CA ARG A 10 9.13 27.09 5.19
C ARG A 10 9.42 25.61 4.97
N LEU A 11 9.94 24.92 5.98
CA LEU A 11 10.28 23.50 5.87
C LEU A 11 9.02 22.64 5.71
N LEU A 12 7.95 22.90 6.47
CA LEU A 12 6.67 22.21 6.34
C LEU A 12 6.13 22.35 4.92
N THR A 13 6.07 23.57 4.38
CA THR A 13 5.63 23.79 3.00
C THR A 13 6.47 22.99 2.00
N HIS A 14 7.79 23.06 2.12
CA HIS A 14 8.70 22.40 1.20
C HIS A 14 8.52 20.87 1.20
N TYR A 15 8.44 20.26 2.39
CA TYR A 15 8.28 18.81 2.50
C TYR A 15 6.87 18.37 2.11
N CYS A 16 5.83 19.14 2.41
CA CYS A 16 4.48 18.84 1.93
C CYS A 16 4.41 18.88 0.40
N GLN A 17 5.04 19.87 -0.24
CA GLN A 17 5.11 19.94 -1.70
C GLN A 17 5.85 18.75 -2.31
N LYS A 18 6.97 18.34 -1.70
CA LYS A 18 7.71 17.16 -2.16
C LYS A 18 6.86 15.90 -2.07
N LEU A 19 6.18 15.67 -0.94
CA LEU A 19 5.34 14.50 -0.75
C LEU A 19 4.15 14.49 -1.74
N ASN A 20 3.48 15.63 -1.93
CA ASN A 20 2.44 15.77 -2.95
C ASN A 20 2.97 15.52 -4.36
N GLY A 21 4.21 15.91 -4.66
CA GLY A 21 4.87 15.61 -5.92
C GLY A 21 5.07 14.11 -6.14
N VAL A 22 5.49 13.37 -5.11
CA VAL A 22 5.62 11.90 -5.16
C VAL A 22 4.26 11.24 -5.39
N VAL A 23 3.23 11.65 -4.65
CA VAL A 23 1.86 11.13 -4.81
C VAL A 23 1.34 11.40 -6.22
N SER A 24 1.52 12.61 -6.73
CA SER A 24 1.05 13.00 -8.06
C SER A 24 1.78 12.25 -9.17
N ALA A 25 3.09 12.07 -9.04
CA ALA A 25 3.89 11.32 -10.00
C ALA A 25 3.44 9.85 -10.09
N TYR A 26 3.18 9.22 -8.94
CA TYR A 26 2.66 7.86 -8.91
C TYR A 26 1.28 7.75 -9.56
N ASN A 27 0.37 8.68 -9.25
CA ASN A 27 -0.98 8.67 -9.83
C ASN A 27 -0.92 8.83 -11.36
N ALA A 28 -0.07 9.74 -11.87
CA ALA A 28 0.13 9.92 -13.30
C ALA A 28 0.69 8.64 -13.97
N GLN A 29 1.67 7.98 -13.34
CA GLN A 29 2.21 6.71 -13.84
C GLN A 29 1.14 5.60 -13.86
N GLN A 30 0.26 5.56 -12.85
CA GLN A 30 -0.80 4.55 -12.81
C GLN A 30 -1.84 4.76 -13.91
N GLU A 31 -2.11 6.01 -14.30
CA GLU A 31 -3.00 6.31 -15.41
C GLU A 31 -2.42 5.86 -16.76
N THR A 32 -1.11 6.03 -16.97
CA THR A 32 -0.42 5.57 -18.20
C THR A 32 -0.40 4.05 -18.32
N ASP A 33 -0.13 3.32 -17.22
CA ASP A 33 -0.14 1.85 -17.20
C ASP A 33 -1.53 1.26 -17.47
N ARG A 34 -2.62 1.98 -17.15
CA ARG A 34 -3.99 1.51 -17.45
C ARG A 34 -4.32 1.61 -18.94
N THR A 35 -3.69 2.53 -19.65
CA THR A 35 -3.91 2.73 -21.10
C THR A 35 -3.06 1.81 -21.97
N ASP A 36 -1.85 1.46 -21.55
CA ASP A 36 -0.99 0.49 -22.23
C ASP A 36 -1.13 -0.90 -21.60
N LYS A 37 -1.97 -1.75 -22.20
CA LYS A 37 -2.23 -3.13 -21.72
C LYS A 37 -1.12 -4.14 -22.04
N ASP A 38 0.04 -3.69 -22.51
CA ASP A 38 1.08 -4.58 -23.06
C ASP A 38 2.45 -4.37 -22.39
N VAL A 39 2.49 -4.42 -21.06
CA VAL A 39 3.75 -4.40 -20.31
C VAL A 39 3.87 -5.67 -19.48
N THR A 40 4.67 -6.61 -19.99
CA THR A 40 5.25 -7.72 -19.24
C THR A 40 6.34 -7.17 -18.31
N ALA A 41 5.95 -6.44 -17.26
CA ALA A 41 6.89 -6.02 -16.24
C ALA A 41 7.36 -7.25 -15.43
N ASP A 42 8.66 -7.36 -15.18
CA ASP A 42 9.18 -8.40 -14.28
C ASP A 42 8.66 -8.11 -12.87
N GLY A 43 7.79 -9.00 -12.36
CA GLY A 43 7.14 -8.80 -11.08
C GLY A 43 8.09 -8.64 -9.88
N LYS A 44 9.40 -8.95 -10.04
CA LYS A 44 10.43 -8.61 -9.05
C LYS A 44 10.81 -7.13 -9.08
N GLU A 45 11.01 -6.55 -10.26
CA GLU A 45 11.33 -5.13 -10.42
C GLU A 45 10.17 -4.27 -9.92
N ASP A 46 8.93 -4.67 -10.23
CA ASP A 46 7.72 -4.00 -9.71
C ASP A 46 7.63 -4.06 -8.18
N GLN A 47 7.95 -5.22 -7.59
CA GLN A 47 7.95 -5.36 -6.13
C GLN A 47 9.00 -4.44 -5.49
N GLN A 48 10.20 -4.37 -6.06
CA GLN A 48 11.26 -3.50 -5.55
C GLN A 48 10.87 -2.03 -5.67
N ASN A 49 10.36 -1.61 -6.83
CA ASN A 49 9.91 -0.24 -7.06
C ASN A 49 8.82 0.20 -6.06
N LEU A 50 7.86 -0.68 -5.77
CA LEU A 50 6.81 -0.43 -4.78
C LEU A 50 7.37 -0.30 -3.35
N GLN A 51 8.37 -1.12 -2.99
CA GLN A 51 9.03 -1.03 -1.68
C GLN A 51 9.86 0.25 -1.54
N GLU A 52 10.58 0.65 -2.58
CA GLU A 52 11.33 1.90 -2.60
C GLU A 52 10.40 3.11 -2.47
N LEU A 53 9.28 3.12 -3.20
CA LEU A 53 8.28 4.17 -3.10
C LEU A 53 7.68 4.27 -1.69
N LEU A 54 7.37 3.13 -1.06
CA LEU A 54 6.91 3.09 0.34
C LEU A 54 7.95 3.72 1.29
N GLY A 55 9.22 3.36 1.15
CA GLY A 55 10.29 3.94 1.98
C GLY A 55 10.43 5.45 1.80
N ILE A 56 10.24 5.96 0.57
CA ILE A 56 10.22 7.40 0.29
C ILE A 56 9.03 8.08 0.97
N LEU A 57 7.83 7.50 0.87
CA LEU A 57 6.63 8.02 1.52
C LEU A 57 6.80 8.07 3.04
N GLU A 58 7.26 6.98 3.66
CA GLU A 58 7.53 6.89 5.10
C GLU A 58 8.55 7.94 5.57
N SER A 59 9.63 8.12 4.80
CA SER A 59 10.65 9.13 5.12
C SER A 59 10.08 10.55 5.13
N TYR A 60 9.26 10.89 4.13
CA TYR A 60 8.66 12.22 4.05
C TYR A 60 7.54 12.44 5.06
N THR A 61 6.67 11.45 5.30
CA THR A 61 5.59 11.56 6.30
C THR A 61 6.16 11.75 7.70
N SER A 62 7.11 10.90 8.12
CA SER A 62 7.81 11.06 9.41
C SER A 62 8.49 12.41 9.53
N LYS A 63 9.07 12.94 8.44
CA LYS A 63 9.72 14.25 8.48
C LYS A 63 8.72 15.39 8.67
N ILE A 64 7.57 15.32 8.02
CA ILE A 64 6.50 16.30 8.15
C ILE A 64 5.92 16.27 9.57
N GLU A 65 5.63 15.07 10.10
CA GLU A 65 5.12 14.90 11.48
C GLU A 65 6.09 15.49 12.51
N GLN A 66 7.39 15.22 12.37
CA GLN A 66 8.42 15.80 13.24
C GLN A 66 8.43 17.32 13.17
N LEU A 67 8.47 17.90 11.96
CA LEU A 67 8.49 19.35 11.77
C LEU A 67 7.23 20.01 12.30
N TRP A 68 6.09 19.34 12.18
CA TRP A 68 4.80 19.85 12.64
C TRP A 68 4.74 19.86 14.17
N LYS A 69 5.18 18.78 14.81
CA LYS A 69 5.32 18.72 16.27
C LYS A 69 6.30 19.78 16.79
N ASP A 70 7.47 19.91 16.16
CA ASP A 70 8.47 20.91 16.54
C ASP A 70 7.95 22.35 16.38
N TYR A 71 7.07 22.58 15.40
CA TYR A 71 6.40 23.86 15.21
C TYR A 71 5.39 24.15 16.33
N ALA A 72 4.54 23.19 16.68
CA ALA A 72 3.60 23.30 17.80
C ALA A 72 4.35 23.57 19.11
N ASP A 73 5.37 22.78 19.42
CA ASP A 73 6.21 22.94 20.62
C ASP A 73 6.88 24.33 20.68
N ALA A 74 7.29 24.88 19.53
CA ALA A 74 7.91 26.19 19.46
C ALA A 74 6.91 27.34 19.65
N LEU A 75 5.65 27.14 19.27
CA LEU A 75 4.56 28.08 19.52
C LEU A 75 4.11 28.03 20.97
N ASP A 76 4.01 26.85 21.59
CA ASP A 76 3.62 26.71 23.00
C ASP A 76 4.65 27.34 23.95
N LYS A 77 5.93 27.22 23.61
CA LYS A 77 7.04 27.85 24.37
C LYS A 77 7.15 29.35 24.16
N ALA A 78 6.45 29.92 23.18
CA ALA A 78 6.37 31.36 23.02
C ALA A 78 5.32 31.91 24.00
N GLU A 79 5.67 31.92 25.29
CA GLU A 79 4.81 32.27 26.45
C GLU A 79 4.15 33.67 26.41
N ASN A 80 4.46 34.52 25.43
CA ASN A 80 3.78 35.80 25.24
C ASN A 80 2.64 35.65 24.24
N GLY A 81 1.49 35.17 24.72
CA GLY A 81 0.18 35.20 24.07
C GLY A 81 0.24 35.13 22.55
N GLN A 82 0.23 33.91 22.01
CA GLN A 82 0.15 33.64 20.56
C GLN A 82 -0.76 34.67 19.89
N SER A 83 -0.17 35.49 19.02
CA SER A 83 -0.95 36.47 18.27
C SER A 83 -2.00 35.71 17.47
N GLU A 84 -3.17 36.30 17.29
CA GLU A 84 -4.23 35.71 16.47
C GLU A 84 -3.71 35.36 15.05
N ALA A 85 -2.76 36.15 14.54
CA ALA A 85 -2.06 35.87 13.28
C ALA A 85 -1.19 34.60 13.33
N GLU A 86 -0.55 34.30 14.46
CA GLU A 86 0.28 33.11 14.62
C GLU A 86 -0.57 31.84 14.74
N LYS A 87 -1.75 31.94 15.39
CA LYS A 87 -2.73 30.85 15.43
C LYS A 87 -3.31 30.55 14.06
N GLN A 88 -3.75 31.57 13.32
CA GLN A 88 -4.25 31.40 11.95
C GLN A 88 -3.19 30.82 11.02
N ASP A 89 -1.94 31.27 11.15
CA ASP A 89 -0.84 30.66 10.40
C ASP A 89 -0.66 29.19 10.79
N PHE A 90 -0.65 28.86 12.09
CA PHE A 90 -0.53 27.48 12.55
C PHE A 90 -1.64 26.59 11.99
N ASP A 91 -2.90 27.04 12.04
CA ASP A 91 -4.04 26.31 11.48
C ASP A 91 -3.87 26.08 9.97
N ARG A 92 -3.40 27.10 9.24
CA ARG A 92 -3.14 26.97 7.79
C ARG A 92 -2.07 25.90 7.49
N TYR A 93 -0.95 25.94 8.19
CA TYR A 93 0.14 24.99 7.96
C TYR A 93 -0.22 23.58 8.44
N SER A 94 -0.98 23.48 9.54
CA SER A 94 -1.49 22.22 10.07
C SER A 94 -2.47 21.57 9.11
N GLY A 95 -3.48 22.30 8.62
CA GLY A 95 -4.43 21.78 7.64
C GLY A 95 -3.76 21.32 6.34
N ASN A 96 -2.72 22.03 5.88
CA ASN A 96 -1.93 21.59 4.72
C ASN A 96 -1.11 20.31 5.01
N ALA A 97 -0.52 20.19 6.21
CA ALA A 97 0.20 19.00 6.61
C ALA A 97 -0.74 17.80 6.73
N GLU A 98 -1.89 17.96 7.38
CA GLU A 98 -2.93 16.92 7.51
C GLU A 98 -3.43 16.43 6.15
N ALA A 99 -3.79 17.35 5.24
CA ALA A 99 -4.24 16.98 3.90
C ALA A 99 -3.18 16.20 3.13
N THR A 100 -1.92 16.64 3.23
CA THR A 100 -0.79 15.98 2.55
C THR A 100 -0.52 14.59 3.16
N LEU A 101 -0.52 14.46 4.49
CA LEU A 101 -0.31 13.19 5.18
C LEU A 101 -1.45 12.22 4.90
N SER A 102 -2.71 12.68 4.87
CA SER A 102 -3.87 11.87 4.51
C SER A 102 -3.74 11.30 3.11
N SER A 103 -3.37 12.13 2.12
CA SER A 103 -3.19 11.65 0.75
C SER A 103 -2.05 10.63 0.63
N ALA A 104 -0.95 10.83 1.35
CA ALA A 104 0.15 9.88 1.39
C ALA A 104 -0.21 8.56 2.09
N PHE A 105 -1.06 8.63 3.14
CA PHE A 105 -1.57 7.45 3.83
C PHE A 105 -2.46 6.61 2.91
N ASP A 106 -3.37 7.23 2.18
CA ASP A 106 -4.22 6.56 1.20
C ASP A 106 -3.37 5.84 0.14
N LEU A 107 -2.35 6.51 -0.40
CA LEU A 107 -1.42 5.90 -1.34
C LEU A 107 -0.65 4.73 -0.71
N THR A 108 -0.15 4.90 0.51
CA THR A 108 0.56 3.85 1.26
C THR A 108 -0.29 2.59 1.37
N ALA A 109 -1.57 2.72 1.71
CA ALA A 109 -2.50 1.59 1.79
C ALA A 109 -2.66 0.87 0.44
N VAL A 110 -2.77 1.63 -0.67
CA VAL A 110 -2.84 1.08 -2.03
C VAL A 110 -1.57 0.31 -2.39
N LEU A 111 -0.38 0.87 -2.13
CA LEU A 111 0.91 0.24 -2.43
C LEU A 111 1.10 -1.05 -1.62
N GLN A 112 0.77 -1.03 -0.33
CA GLN A 112 0.81 -2.22 0.52
C GLN A 112 -0.14 -3.32 0.01
N GLY A 113 -1.35 -2.96 -0.42
CA GLY A 113 -2.29 -3.89 -1.04
C GLY A 113 -1.71 -4.55 -2.30
N ARG A 114 -1.09 -3.76 -3.19
CA ARG A 114 -0.41 -4.26 -4.40
C ARG A 114 0.73 -5.21 -4.07
N LEU A 115 1.60 -4.85 -3.13
CA LEU A 115 2.70 -5.72 -2.68
C LEU A 115 2.21 -7.06 -2.12
N ARG A 116 1.13 -7.05 -1.35
CA ARG A 116 0.50 -8.29 -0.85
C ARG A 116 -0.03 -9.17 -1.98
N SER A 117 -0.62 -8.56 -3.02
CA SER A 117 -1.08 -9.30 -4.21
C SER A 117 0.09 -9.97 -4.96
N LEU A 118 1.19 -9.26 -5.16
CA LEU A 118 2.38 -9.77 -5.85
C LEU A 118 3.05 -10.92 -5.09
N THR A 119 3.05 -10.85 -3.76
CA THR A 119 3.63 -11.88 -2.88
C THR A 119 2.71 -13.08 -2.71
N SER A 120 1.39 -12.89 -2.68
CA SER A 120 0.40 -13.98 -2.55
C SER A 120 0.29 -14.86 -3.80
N GLY A 121 0.57 -14.33 -5.00
CA GLY A 121 0.53 -15.11 -6.25
C GLY A 121 1.62 -16.18 -6.38
N LYS A 122 2.65 -16.15 -5.53
CA LYS A 122 3.79 -17.10 -5.55
C LYS A 122 3.53 -18.44 -4.85
N GLY A 123 2.38 -18.60 -4.17
CA GLY A 123 2.05 -19.79 -3.37
C GLY A 123 1.22 -20.87 -4.08
N ALA A 124 0.88 -20.71 -5.36
CA ALA A 124 0.00 -21.62 -6.10
C ALA A 124 0.70 -22.42 -7.22
N HIS A 125 2.02 -22.67 -7.09
CA HIS A 125 2.64 -23.76 -7.83
C HIS A 125 2.40 -25.04 -7.02
N TYR A 126 1.34 -25.77 -7.38
CA TYR A 126 1.24 -27.17 -7.00
C TYR A 126 2.48 -27.91 -7.51
N ASP A 127 3.11 -28.57 -6.56
CA ASP A 127 4.22 -29.49 -6.64
C ASP A 127 3.91 -30.60 -7.67
N ASP A 128 4.50 -30.51 -8.86
CA ASP A 128 4.53 -31.62 -9.83
C ASP A 128 5.97 -31.95 -10.19
N HIS A 129 6.73 -32.46 -9.20
CA HIS A 129 7.97 -33.19 -9.47
C HIS A 129 8.10 -34.44 -8.57
N GLN A 130 7.46 -35.50 -9.05
CA GLN A 130 7.93 -36.89 -9.13
C GLN A 130 9.28 -37.25 -8.47
N PRO A 131 9.36 -38.40 -7.77
CA PRO A 131 10.58 -39.20 -7.75
C PRO A 131 10.39 -40.57 -8.44
N ARG A 132 11.38 -40.81 -9.30
CA ARG A 132 11.65 -41.94 -10.18
C ARG A 132 11.94 -43.25 -9.42
N ALA A 133 11.29 -44.35 -9.83
CA ALA A 133 11.83 -45.70 -9.69
C ALA A 133 11.52 -46.55 -10.93
N SER A 134 12.59 -46.80 -11.69
CA SER A 134 12.86 -47.74 -12.78
C SER A 134 11.92 -48.95 -12.98
N ARG A 135 11.31 -49.08 -14.17
CA ARG A 135 11.68 -50.05 -15.24
C ARG A 135 10.56 -50.27 -16.26
N SER A 136 10.94 -50.09 -17.54
CA SER A 136 10.47 -50.74 -18.78
C SER A 136 9.01 -50.66 -19.25
N ALA A 137 8.91 -50.26 -20.53
CA ALA A 137 7.88 -50.55 -21.55
C ALA A 137 6.59 -49.70 -21.54
N GLN A 138 6.51 -48.80 -22.54
CA GLN A 138 5.27 -48.24 -23.12
C GLN A 138 4.63 -49.25 -24.10
N PRO A 139 3.43 -48.98 -24.67
CA PRO A 139 2.27 -48.29 -24.11
C PRO A 139 0.96 -49.04 -24.43
N ASP A 140 -0.10 -48.79 -23.67
CA ASP A 140 -1.50 -48.67 -24.11
C ASP A 140 -2.38 -48.71 -22.85
N ILE A 141 -3.61 -48.22 -22.98
CA ILE A 141 -4.77 -48.35 -22.08
C ILE A 141 -5.34 -46.98 -21.68
N PHE A 142 -6.43 -46.64 -22.39
CA PHE A 142 -7.62 -45.90 -21.97
C PHE A 142 -7.56 -45.20 -20.61
N SER A 143 -7.68 -43.87 -20.63
CA SER A 143 -7.94 -43.06 -19.46
C SER A 143 -9.36 -43.32 -18.92
N GLU A 144 -9.46 -44.31 -18.03
CA GLU A 144 -10.65 -44.55 -17.23
C GLU A 144 -10.74 -43.45 -16.15
N THR A 145 -11.65 -42.50 -16.32
CA THR A 145 -11.93 -41.47 -15.32
C THR A 145 -12.52 -42.14 -14.08
N LYS A 146 -11.71 -42.27 -13.03
CA LYS A 146 -12.16 -42.78 -11.73
C LYS A 146 -13.22 -41.83 -11.17
N ARG A 147 -14.50 -42.25 -11.21
CA ARG A 147 -15.61 -41.56 -10.54
C ARG A 147 -15.29 -41.50 -9.04
N ILE A 148 -15.22 -40.29 -8.50
CA ILE A 148 -15.14 -40.08 -7.06
C ILE A 148 -16.52 -40.45 -6.50
N GLU A 149 -16.62 -41.56 -5.78
CA GLU A 149 -17.83 -41.89 -5.01
C GLU A 149 -17.87 -41.00 -3.77
N LEU A 150 -18.86 -40.10 -3.73
CA LEU A 150 -19.14 -39.26 -2.58
C LEU A 150 -19.92 -40.07 -1.54
N PRO A 151 -19.63 -39.94 -0.24
CA PRO A 151 -20.42 -40.57 0.81
C PRO A 151 -21.85 -40.02 0.79
N ALA A 152 -22.83 -40.91 0.83
CA ALA A 152 -24.25 -40.55 0.82
C ALA A 152 -24.63 -39.82 2.12
N ILE A 153 -25.09 -38.58 1.99
CA ILE A 153 -25.63 -37.80 3.10
C ILE A 153 -27.11 -38.19 3.29
N PRO A 154 -27.58 -38.47 4.51
CA PRO A 154 -28.98 -38.79 4.75
C PRO A 154 -29.88 -37.59 4.42
N ILE A 155 -30.90 -37.82 3.60
CA ILE A 155 -31.91 -36.82 3.25
C ILE A 155 -32.89 -36.69 4.43
N PRO A 156 -33.10 -35.48 5.00
CA PRO A 156 -34.08 -35.27 6.04
C PRO A 156 -35.50 -35.52 5.51
N THR A 157 -36.21 -36.50 6.08
CA THR A 157 -37.63 -36.70 5.83
C THR A 157 -38.45 -35.70 6.63
N PHE A 158 -39.07 -34.73 5.96
CA PHE A 158 -40.00 -33.80 6.57
C PHE A 158 -41.41 -34.41 6.56
N THR A 159 -41.81 -35.05 7.66
CA THR A 159 -43.21 -35.46 7.85
C THR A 159 -44.01 -34.23 8.30
N GLY A 160 -44.58 -33.50 7.35
CA GLY A 160 -45.57 -32.46 7.64
C GLY A 160 -46.89 -33.10 8.04
N ASN A 161 -47.17 -33.17 9.34
CA ASN A 161 -48.51 -33.49 9.83
C ASN A 161 -49.38 -32.23 9.74
N ARG A 162 -50.53 -32.38 9.07
CA ARG A 162 -51.69 -31.49 9.17
C ARG A 162 -52.49 -31.82 10.42
#